data_AF-A0A438DHN5-F1
#
_entry.id   AF-A0A438DHN5-F1
#
_cell.length_a   1.000
_cell.length_b   1.000
_cell.length_c   1.000
_cell.angle_alpha   90.00
_cell.angle_beta   90.00
_cell.angle_gamma   90.00
#
_symmetry.space_group_name_H-M   'P 1'
#
loop_
_entity.id
_entity.type
_entity.pdbx_description
1 polymer ?
#
loop_
_entity_poly.entity_id
_entity_poly.type
_entity_poly.pdbx_seq_one_letter_code
_entity_poly.pdbx_strand_id
1 'polypeptide(L)'
;MAWRWIGKDDYLTEAVTASPPEDPKFKTWKLENSMFMSWLINSMTNEIGEAFMFYETAKEIWDAAKETYLDKELFSVKEILNDLKQGELTVTQYFNALNKCRQHLDLFDENKLGCPDCCRKYKKIVEKESLQVPVQTQ
;
A
#
# COMPACT_ATOMS: atom_id res chain seq x y z
N MET A 1 17.33 5.44 20.36
CA MET A 1 17.80 5.83 19.02
C MET A 1 16.67 6.06 18.00
N ALA A 2 15.39 5.80 18.34
CA ALA A 2 14.24 5.98 17.44
C ALA A 2 13.79 7.44 17.18
N TRP A 3 14.24 8.41 17.98
CA TRP A 3 13.76 9.81 17.90
C TRP A 3 14.44 10.68 16.83
N ARG A 4 15.44 10.16 16.09
CA ARG A 4 16.20 10.94 15.09
C ARG A 4 15.52 10.98 13.69
N TRP A 5 14.39 10.30 13.52
CA TRP A 5 13.81 9.99 12.21
C TRP A 5 12.42 10.58 11.94
N ILE A 6 11.82 11.27 12.91
CA ILE A 6 10.59 12.01 12.65
C ILE A 6 10.97 13.20 11.75
N GLY A 7 10.66 13.12 10.45
CA GLY A 7 10.88 14.18 9.45
C GLY A 7 12.06 13.98 8.47
N LYS A 8 12.48 12.74 8.18
CA LYS A 8 13.49 12.40 7.15
C LYS A 8 12.94 11.49 6.05
N ASP A 9 11.66 11.67 5.71
CA ASP A 9 10.96 11.00 4.61
C ASP A 9 11.52 11.38 3.23
N ASP A 10 12.20 12.52 3.11
CA ASP A 10 12.79 13.02 1.87
C ASP A 10 13.70 12.01 1.14
N TYR A 11 14.35 11.09 1.88
CA TYR A 11 15.22 10.05 1.30
C TYR A 11 14.45 8.92 0.61
N LEU A 12 13.16 8.77 0.91
CA LEU A 12 12.26 7.80 0.30
C LEU A 12 11.43 8.45 -0.82
N THR A 13 11.22 9.76 -0.75
CA THR A 13 10.53 10.55 -1.77
C THR A 13 11.48 11.01 -2.88
N GLU A 14 10.96 11.37 -4.05
CA GLU A 14 11.71 11.85 -5.23
C GLU A 14 12.55 13.14 -4.98
N ALA A 15 12.50 13.70 -3.77
CA ALA A 15 13.13 14.96 -3.40
C ALA A 15 14.66 14.87 -3.21
N VAL A 16 15.21 13.69 -2.88
CA VAL A 16 16.65 13.52 -2.68
C VAL A 16 17.25 12.76 -3.86
N THR A 17 17.45 13.45 -4.97
CA THR A 17 18.36 13.00 -6.02
C THR A 17 19.78 12.90 -5.44
N ALA A 18 20.53 11.84 -5.80
CA ALA A 18 21.92 11.68 -5.41
C ALA A 18 22.69 13.00 -5.62
N SER A 19 23.24 13.58 -4.55
CA SER A 19 24.02 14.81 -4.67
C SER A 19 25.21 14.58 -5.62
N PRO A 20 25.61 15.56 -6.44
CA PRO A 20 26.78 15.41 -7.29
C PRO A 20 28.01 15.03 -6.44
N PRO A 21 28.95 14.21 -6.95
CA PRO A 21 30.13 13.75 -6.21
C PRO A 21 31.01 14.91 -5.69
N GLU A 22 30.87 16.08 -6.30
CA GLU A 22 31.59 17.32 -5.98
C GLU A 22 30.98 18.09 -4.81
N ASP A 23 29.77 17.74 -4.35
CA ASP A 23 29.11 18.38 -3.21
C ASP A 23 29.66 17.82 -1.88
N PRO A 24 30.11 18.68 -0.94
CA PRO A 24 30.45 18.27 0.42
C PRO A 24 29.37 17.43 1.13
N LYS A 25 28.09 17.60 0.76
CA LYS A 25 26.94 16.85 1.30
C LYS A 25 26.84 15.43 0.76
N PHE A 26 27.53 15.09 -0.33
CA PHE A 26 27.50 13.75 -0.92
C PHE A 26 27.96 12.66 0.06
N LYS A 27 28.98 12.95 0.87
CA LYS A 27 29.45 12.01 1.91
C LYS A 27 28.37 11.72 2.95
N THR A 28 27.65 12.75 3.39
CA THR A 28 26.54 12.63 4.33
C THR A 28 25.38 11.85 3.70
N TRP A 29 25.01 12.18 2.46
CA TRP A 29 23.98 11.46 1.72
C TRP A 29 24.31 9.97 1.59
N LYS A 30 25.55 9.63 1.21
CA LYS A 30 25.98 8.23 1.04
C LYS A 30 25.91 7.43 2.34
N LEU A 31 26.30 8.05 3.47
CA LEU A 31 26.20 7.42 4.79
C LEU A 31 24.73 7.19 5.20
N GLU A 32 23.88 8.19 5.02
CA GLU A 32 22.46 8.09 5.36
C GLU A 32 21.75 7.07 4.46
N ASN A 33 21.99 7.09 3.15
CA ASN A 33 21.49 6.11 2.19
C ASN A 33 21.90 4.68 2.58
N SER A 34 23.19 4.44 2.87
CA SER A 34 23.66 3.11 3.30
C SER A 34 23.00 2.63 4.59
N MET A 35 22.76 3.53 5.53
CA MET A 35 22.07 3.22 6.78
C MET A 35 20.62 2.81 6.52
N PHE A 36 19.91 3.54 5.66
CA PHE A 36 18.55 3.19 5.26
C PHE A 36 18.48 1.85 4.53
N MET A 37 19.42 1.56 3.63
CA MET A 37 19.49 0.25 2.97
C MET A 37 19.60 -0.89 3.98
N SER A 38 20.52 -0.79 4.96
CA SER A 38 20.65 -1.82 5.99
C SER A 38 19.38 -2.00 6.81
N TRP A 39 18.63 -0.93 7.10
CA TRP A 39 17.38 -1.04 7.83
C TRP A 39 16.25 -1.66 7.04
N LEU A 40 16.11 -1.28 5.77
CA LEU A 40 15.13 -1.89 4.88
C LEU A 40 15.41 -3.39 4.76
N ILE A 41 16.64 -3.78 4.47
CA ILE A 41 17.03 -5.19 4.35
C ILE A 41 16.82 -5.94 5.67
N ASN A 42 17.23 -5.37 6.81
CA ASN A 42 17.05 -6.02 8.13
C ASN A 42 15.59 -6.08 8.59
N SER A 43 14.69 -5.30 7.99
CA SER A 43 13.25 -5.37 8.26
C SER A 43 12.52 -6.45 7.46
N MET A 44 13.19 -7.00 6.45
CA MET A 44 12.67 -8.08 5.61
C MET A 44 13.06 -9.45 6.17
N THR A 45 12.38 -10.50 5.72
CA THR A 45 12.87 -11.87 5.93
C THR A 45 14.15 -12.07 5.12
N ASN A 46 15.06 -12.95 5.58
CA ASN A 46 16.35 -13.17 4.90
C ASN A 46 16.21 -13.50 3.41
N GLU A 47 15.23 -14.33 3.06
CA GLU A 47 14.93 -14.72 1.67
C GLU A 47 14.58 -13.52 0.78
N ILE A 48 13.83 -12.55 1.34
CA ILE A 48 13.46 -11.33 0.62
C ILE A 48 14.66 -10.38 0.61
N GLY A 49 15.29 -10.13 1.76
CA GLY A 49 16.43 -9.22 1.89
C GLY A 49 17.60 -9.56 0.96
N GLU A 50 17.87 -10.85 0.71
CA GLU A 50 18.86 -11.30 -0.26
C GLU A 50 18.61 -10.80 -1.68
N ALA A 51 17.34 -10.74 -2.11
CA ALA A 51 16.97 -10.23 -3.43
C ALA A 51 17.20 -8.71 -3.56
N PHE A 52 17.21 -7.98 -2.44
CA PHE A 52 17.38 -6.52 -2.42
C PHE A 52 18.83 -6.07 -2.15
N MET A 53 19.77 -6.98 -1.88
CA MET A 53 21.17 -6.65 -1.60
C MET A 53 21.92 -6.03 -2.80
N PHE A 54 21.41 -6.21 -4.01
CA PHE A 54 22.05 -5.73 -5.24
C PHE A 54 21.66 -4.31 -5.65
N TYR A 55 20.69 -3.69 -4.96
CA TYR A 55 20.31 -2.30 -5.23
C TYR A 55 21.35 -1.31 -4.70
N GLU A 56 21.54 -0.21 -5.42
CA GLU A 56 22.57 0.79 -5.12
C GLU A 56 22.07 1.86 -4.14
N THR A 57 20.74 2.03 -4.05
CA THR A 57 20.10 3.04 -3.23
C THR A 57 18.96 2.51 -2.37
N ALA A 58 18.75 3.14 -1.21
CA ALA A 58 17.61 2.84 -0.35
C ALA A 58 16.27 3.13 -1.04
N LYS A 59 16.26 4.09 -1.97
CA LYS A 59 15.09 4.41 -2.80
C LYS A 59 14.70 3.23 -3.69
N GLU A 60 15.64 2.65 -4.41
CA GLU A 60 15.36 1.49 -5.27
C GLU A 60 14.88 0.29 -4.45
N ILE A 61 15.48 0.04 -3.28
CA ILE A 61 15.02 -1.00 -2.35
C ILE A 61 13.57 -0.72 -1.91
N TRP A 62 13.29 0.52 -1.51
CA TRP A 62 11.96 0.94 -1.07
C TRP A 62 10.91 0.82 -2.17
N ASP A 63 11.21 1.32 -3.37
CA ASP A 63 10.28 1.32 -4.51
C ASP A 63 9.98 -0.11 -4.96
N ALA A 64 11.00 -0.96 -5.09
CA ALA A 64 10.81 -2.36 -5.47
C ALA A 64 10.11 -3.19 -4.37
N ALA A 65 10.39 -2.91 -3.09
CA ALA A 65 9.68 -3.54 -1.98
C ALA A 65 8.21 -3.12 -1.94
N LYS A 66 7.94 -1.83 -2.17
CA LYS A 66 6.59 -1.28 -2.27
C LYS A 66 5.82 -1.94 -3.41
N GLU A 67 6.35 -1.98 -4.63
CA GLU A 67 5.71 -2.66 -5.76
C GLU A 67 5.42 -4.13 -5.45
N THR A 68 6.42 -4.87 -4.95
CA THR A 68 6.27 -6.30 -4.63
C THR A 68 5.18 -6.54 -3.58
N TYR A 69 5.12 -5.70 -2.55
CA TYR A 69 4.09 -5.80 -1.52
C TYR A 69 2.71 -5.45 -2.06
N LEU A 70 2.60 -4.38 -2.85
CA LEU A 70 1.35 -3.96 -3.48
C LEU A 70 0.80 -5.04 -4.42
N ASP A 71 1.66 -5.65 -5.24
CA ASP A 71 1.27 -6.73 -6.15
C ASP A 71 0.78 -7.98 -5.40
N LYS A 72 1.48 -8.37 -4.32
CA LYS A 72 1.06 -9.50 -3.49
C LYS A 72 -0.29 -9.24 -2.80
N GLU A 73 -0.48 -8.07 -2.21
CA GLU A 73 -1.75 -7.69 -1.58
C GLU A 73 -2.89 -7.62 -2.60
N LEU A 74 -2.64 -7.02 -3.77
CA LEU A 74 -3.61 -6.94 -4.86
C LEU A 74 -4.01 -8.35 -5.35
N PHE A 75 -3.05 -9.24 -5.51
CA PHE A 75 -3.31 -10.63 -5.90
C PHE A 75 -4.15 -11.36 -4.84
N SER A 76 -3.76 -11.26 -3.57
CA SER A 76 -4.48 -11.86 -2.45
C SER A 76 -5.95 -11.41 -2.40
N VAL A 77 -6.21 -10.11 -2.55
CA VAL A 77 -7.58 -9.58 -2.54
C VAL A 77 -8.39 -10.04 -3.75
N LYS A 78 -7.77 -10.14 -4.94
CA LYS A 78 -8.41 -10.70 -6.13
C LYS A 78 -8.74 -12.18 -5.97
N GLU A 79 -7.87 -12.95 -5.32
CA GLU A 79 -8.09 -14.36 -5.02
C GLU A 79 -9.27 -14.53 -4.05
N ILE A 80 -9.27 -13.81 -2.94
CA ILE A 80 -10.39 -13.80 -1.98
C ILE A 80 -11.70 -13.44 -2.69
N LEU A 81 -11.68 -12.43 -3.57
CA LEU A 81 -12.86 -12.01 -4.32
C LEU A 81 -13.35 -13.08 -5.30
N ASN A 82 -12.44 -13.77 -5.99
CA ASN A 82 -12.78 -14.84 -6.93
C ASN A 82 -13.40 -16.05 -6.21
N ASP A 83 -12.92 -16.35 -5.02
CA ASP A 83 -13.42 -17.46 -4.20
C ASP A 83 -14.67 -17.09 -3.39
N LEU A 84 -14.96 -15.78 -3.23
CA LEU A 84 -16.09 -15.29 -2.48
C LEU A 84 -17.42 -15.68 -3.15
N LYS A 85 -18.06 -16.70 -2.61
CA LYS A 85 -19.41 -17.14 -2.95
C LYS A 85 -20.34 -16.90 -1.76
N GLN A 86 -21.62 -16.67 -2.02
CA GLN A 86 -22.59 -16.50 -0.94
C GLN A 86 -22.64 -17.76 -0.07
N GLY A 87 -22.82 -18.94 -0.66
CA GLY A 87 -22.85 -20.21 0.09
C GLY A 87 -23.83 -20.16 1.27
N GLU A 88 -23.31 -20.49 2.45
CA GLU A 88 -24.04 -20.46 3.72
C GLU A 88 -24.09 -19.05 4.37
N LEU A 89 -23.45 -18.04 3.77
CA LEU A 89 -23.50 -16.67 4.27
C LEU A 89 -24.88 -16.06 4.03
N THR A 90 -25.36 -15.29 5.00
CA THR A 90 -26.51 -14.41 4.77
C THR A 90 -26.18 -13.36 3.71
N VAL A 91 -27.21 -12.85 3.03
CA VAL A 91 -27.06 -11.81 1.99
C VAL A 91 -26.27 -10.61 2.52
N THR A 92 -26.54 -10.17 3.75
CA THR A 92 -25.83 -9.06 4.39
C THR A 92 -24.35 -9.36 4.63
N GLN A 93 -24.02 -10.57 5.10
CA GLN A 93 -22.62 -10.97 5.34
C GLN A 93 -21.83 -11.06 4.03
N TYR A 94 -22.41 -11.69 3.01
CA TYR A 94 -21.80 -11.76 1.68
C TYR A 94 -21.57 -10.37 1.09
N PHE A 95 -22.58 -9.50 1.14
CA PHE A 95 -22.48 -8.13 0.64
C PHE A 95 -21.41 -7.31 1.37
N ASN A 96 -21.31 -7.45 2.69
CA ASN A 96 -20.27 -6.77 3.47
C ASN A 96 -18.87 -7.27 3.12
N ALA A 97 -18.68 -8.59 2.96
CA ALA A 97 -17.40 -9.17 2.56
C ALA A 97 -16.99 -8.71 1.14
N LEU A 98 -17.94 -8.69 0.21
CA LEU A 98 -17.74 -8.20 -1.16
C LEU A 98 -17.34 -6.72 -1.16
N ASN A 99 -18.03 -5.89 -0.39
CA ASN A 99 -17.72 -4.47 -0.29
C ASN A 99 -16.37 -4.20 0.36
N LYS A 100 -15.97 -5.01 1.36
CA LYS A 100 -14.64 -4.90 1.96
C LYS A 100 -13.55 -5.18 0.93
N CYS A 101 -13.71 -6.21 0.10
CA CYS A 101 -12.75 -6.51 -0.97
C CYS A 101 -12.68 -5.37 -2.00
N ARG A 102 -13.84 -4.85 -2.42
CA ARG A 102 -13.91 -3.70 -3.34
C ARG A 102 -13.22 -2.45 -2.79
N GLN A 103 -13.47 -2.11 -1.53
CA GLN A 103 -12.81 -0.98 -0.86
C GLN A 103 -11.30 -1.16 -0.78
N HIS A 104 -10.84 -2.38 -0.50
CA HIS A 104 -9.41 -2.68 -0.47
C HIS A 104 -8.79 -2.49 -1.87
N LEU A 105 -9.46 -2.97 -2.93
CA LEU A 105 -9.03 -2.75 -4.33
C LEU A 105 -9.01 -1.26 -4.72
N ASP A 106 -9.97 -0.47 -4.24
CA ASP A 106 -10.01 0.98 -4.51
C ASP A 106 -8.78 1.72 -3.92
N LEU A 107 -8.09 1.15 -2.93
CA LEU A 107 -6.84 1.73 -2.38
C LEU A 107 -5.62 1.54 -3.30
N PHE A 108 -5.64 0.54 -4.19
CA PHE A 108 -4.55 0.26 -5.13
C PHE A 108 -4.70 0.99 -6.46
N ASP A 109 -5.86 1.57 -6.73
CA ASP A 109 -6.08 2.40 -7.91
C ASP A 109 -5.48 3.79 -7.63
N GLU A 110 -4.17 3.94 -7.87
CA GLU A 110 -3.43 5.21 -7.71
C GLU A 110 -4.11 6.38 -8.45
N ASN A 111 -4.95 6.10 -9.46
CA ASN A 111 -5.71 7.08 -10.22
C ASN A 111 -7.04 7.53 -9.56
N LYS A 112 -7.54 6.84 -8.53
CA LYS A 112 -8.78 7.21 -7.81
C LYS A 112 -8.57 8.05 -6.56
N LEU A 113 -7.35 8.14 -6.06
CA LEU A 113 -7.01 9.02 -4.92
C LEU A 113 -7.24 10.52 -5.21
N GLY A 114 -7.54 10.89 -6.47
CA GLY A 114 -7.83 12.26 -6.89
C GLY A 114 -9.30 12.68 -6.99
N CYS A 115 -10.31 11.86 -6.66
CA CYS A 115 -11.71 12.26 -6.82
C CYS A 115 -12.56 12.16 -5.53
N PRO A 116 -12.64 13.24 -4.73
CA PRO A 116 -13.54 13.33 -3.57
C PRO A 116 -15.03 13.10 -3.89
N ASP A 117 -15.44 13.34 -5.14
CA ASP A 117 -16.82 13.17 -5.58
C ASP A 117 -17.21 11.70 -5.82
N CYS A 118 -16.25 10.82 -6.15
CA CYS A 118 -16.52 9.40 -6.35
C CYS A 118 -16.86 8.71 -5.02
N CYS A 119 -16.10 8.97 -3.95
CA CYS A 119 -16.42 8.48 -2.60
C CYS A 119 -17.78 8.99 -2.09
N ARG A 120 -18.14 10.24 -2.42
CA ARG A 120 -19.43 10.84 -2.04
C ARG A 120 -20.61 10.22 -2.78
N LYS A 121 -20.46 9.91 -4.07
CA LYS A 121 -21.48 9.20 -4.86
C LYS A 121 -21.68 7.78 -4.33
N TYR A 122 -20.60 7.08 -4.02
CA TYR A 122 -20.68 5.72 -3.47
C TYR A 122 -21.37 5.68 -2.11
N LYS A 123 -21.03 6.60 -1.20
CA LYS A 123 -21.70 6.71 0.12
C LYS A 123 -23.22 6.90 -0.02
N LYS A 124 -23.66 7.73 -0.98
CA LYS A 124 -25.09 7.92 -1.27
C LYS A 124 -25.77 6.70 -1.87
N ILE A 125 -25.06 5.88 -2.65
CA ILE A 125 -25.60 4.63 -3.22
C ILE A 125 -25.76 3.58 -2.10
N VAL A 126 -24.74 3.40 -1.26
CA VAL A 126 -24.78 2.49 -0.10
C VAL A 126 -25.86 2.89 0.91
N GLU A 127 -26.03 4.20 1.17
CA GLU A 127 -27.11 4.70 2.03
C GLU A 127 -28.50 4.50 1.41
N LYS A 128 -28.62 4.50 0.07
CA LYS A 128 -29.90 4.28 -0.63
C LYS A 128 -30.27 2.80 -0.72
N GLU A 129 -29.29 1.91 -0.90
CA GLU A 129 -29.50 0.45 -0.96
C GLU A 129 -29.81 -0.14 0.42
N SER A 130 -29.21 0.40 1.49
CA SER A 130 -29.53 -0.01 2.87
C SER A 130 -30.94 0.38 3.33
N LEU A 131 -31.60 1.31 2.63
CA LEU A 131 -33.00 1.71 2.87
C LEU A 131 -34.02 0.98 1.97
N GLN A 132 -33.58 0.13 1.04
CA GLN A 132 -34.46 -0.53 0.07
C GLN A 132 -34.70 -2.02 0.32
N VAL A 133 -34.03 -2.65 1.28
CA VAL A 133 -34.32 -4.05 1.63
C VAL A 133 -35.66 -4.07 2.39
N PRO A 134 -36.76 -4.56 1.80
CA PRO A 134 -38.00 -4.71 2.54
C PRO A 134 -37.78 -5.86 3.53
N VAL A 135 -37.88 -5.58 4.82
CA VAL A 135 -38.08 -6.62 5.83
C VAL A 135 -39.42 -7.26 5.54
N GLN A 136 -39.43 -8.32 4.74
CA GLN A 136 -40.54 -9.28 4.70
C GLN A 136 -40.11 -10.50 5.49
N THR A 137 -40.48 -10.51 6.77
CA THR A 137 -40.51 -11.73 7.59
C THR A 137 -41.96 -12.17 7.64
N GLN A 138 -42.21 -13.39 7.16
CA GLN A 138 -43.36 -14.20 7.53
C GLN A 138 -42.87 -15.29 8.50
#